data_AF-A0A1N7KWX8-F1
#
_entry.id   AF-A0A1N7KWX8-F1
#
_cell.length_a   1.000
_cell.length_b   1.000
_cell.length_c   1.000
_cell.angle_alpha   90.00
_cell.angle_beta   90.00
_cell.angle_gamma   90.00
#
_symmetry.space_group_name_H-M   'P 1'
#
loop_
_entity.id
_entity.type
_entity.pdbx_description
1 polymer ?
#
loop_
_entity_poly.entity_id
_entity_poly.type
_entity_poly.pdbx_seq_one_letter_code
_entity_poly.pdbx_strand_id
1 'polypeptide(L)'
;MMITYLALGIIIILLVIILVLVYKTSADANQQQQLANQLQHLHTQVSRIEQAVKQEIATNRQEGNETARHARNELSTSLRAFGEQVNKSVEDFNRLQKENFWALMQKQSEQNQNTSVKLDHIREVVERKISELQAGNEKKLDEMRATVDEKLQKTLETRLGESFKIVSERLEAVHKGLGDMQQLATGVGDLKRVLTNVKTRGIMGEYQLENLLEQLLTVEQYAKNVKTKEGSNAVVEFAVKLPGKDSRESIVWLPVDSKFPKEDFELLTDAYDKASPELIEELRRNFVRSMKKCALDIASKYIAPPNTTDFAILFLPFESLYAEVLRTPGLFEQIQREYKIIITGPTTLSALLNSLQMGFRTLAIEKRSSEVWQLLGAVKAEFVTFGGILDKTQKKLQEASNVIDEAGRRSRAIERKLRDVQELPAEQGLLDNKAYD
;
A
#
# COMPACT_ATOMS: atom_id res chain seq x y z
N MET A 1 -9.80 6.71 78.97
CA MET A 1 -9.37 7.81 79.85
C MET A 1 -10.51 8.38 80.70
N MET A 2 -11.68 8.70 80.14
CA MET A 2 -12.80 9.23 80.93
C MET A 2 -13.31 8.27 82.02
N ILE A 3 -13.39 6.97 81.70
CA ILE A 3 -13.87 5.91 82.62
C ILE A 3 -12.89 5.71 83.80
N THR A 4 -11.59 5.86 83.57
CA THR A 4 -10.56 5.69 84.63
C THR A 4 -10.57 6.84 85.63
N TYR A 5 -10.82 8.08 85.19
CA TYR A 5 -10.96 9.23 86.10
C TYR A 5 -12.26 9.17 86.91
N LEU A 6 -13.35 8.68 86.31
CA LEU A 6 -14.63 8.51 87.01
C LEU A 6 -14.54 7.48 88.14
N ALA A 7 -13.84 6.35 87.90
CA ALA A 7 -13.59 5.34 88.91
C ALA A 7 -12.74 5.86 90.08
N LEU A 8 -11.71 6.66 89.79
CA LEU A 8 -10.81 7.23 90.81
C LEU A 8 -11.53 8.27 91.69
N GLY A 9 -12.40 9.08 91.10
CA GLY A 9 -13.24 10.04 91.84
C GLY A 9 -14.21 9.36 92.82
N ILE A 10 -14.85 8.26 92.41
CA ILE A 10 -15.77 7.49 93.26
C ILE A 10 -15.03 6.88 94.45
N ILE A 11 -13.80 6.38 94.25
CA ILE A 11 -12.97 5.78 95.32
C ILE A 11 -12.59 6.83 96.38
N ILE A 12 -12.22 8.04 95.97
CA ILE A 12 -11.87 9.13 96.90
C ILE A 12 -13.08 9.55 97.74
N ILE A 13 -14.26 9.67 97.12
CA ILE A 13 -15.50 10.03 97.82
C ILE A 13 -15.86 8.95 98.87
N LEU A 14 -15.74 7.67 98.51
CA LEU A 14 -15.94 6.56 99.44
C LEU A 14 -14.96 6.58 100.62
N LEU A 15 -13.68 6.89 100.37
CA LEU A 15 -12.67 7.03 101.42
C LEU A 15 -12.98 8.18 102.39
N VAL A 16 -13.45 9.33 101.89
CA VAL A 16 -13.84 10.47 102.73
C VAL A 16 -15.06 10.13 103.58
N ILE A 17 -16.06 9.44 103.02
CA ILE A 17 -17.26 9.00 103.76
C ILE A 17 -16.88 8.03 104.88
N ILE A 18 -16.00 7.06 104.61
CA ILE A 18 -15.50 6.11 105.61
C ILE A 18 -14.75 6.86 106.73
N LEU A 19 -13.90 7.84 106.38
CA LEU A 19 -13.13 8.61 107.36
C LEU A 19 -14.04 9.45 108.27
N VAL A 20 -15.10 10.06 107.72
CA VAL A 20 -16.11 10.81 108.49
C VAL A 20 -16.93 9.89 109.41
N LEU A 21 -17.29 8.70 108.95
CA LEU A 21 -18.02 7.71 109.75
C LEU A 21 -17.18 7.16 110.91
N VAL A 22 -15.89 6.91 110.69
CA VAL A 22 -14.96 6.47 111.74
C VAL A 22 -14.77 7.57 112.80
N TYR A 23 -14.66 8.84 112.39
CA TYR A 23 -14.47 9.94 113.34
C TYR A 23 -15.71 10.17 114.23
N LYS A 24 -16.91 9.95 113.69
CA LYS A 24 -18.18 10.19 114.41
C LYS A 24 -18.58 9.04 115.34
N THR A 25 -18.02 7.84 115.17
CA THR A 25 -18.40 6.62 115.92
C THR A 25 -17.50 6.31 117.11
N SER A 26 -16.55 7.17 117.48
CA SER A 26 -15.67 6.93 118.64
C SER A 26 -16.34 7.12 120.02
N ALA A 27 -17.64 7.44 120.09
CA ALA A 27 -18.32 7.78 121.35
C ALA A 27 -19.61 6.99 121.67
N ASP A 28 -20.08 6.07 120.80
CA ASP A 28 -21.32 5.31 121.07
C ASP A 28 -21.26 3.88 120.53
N ALA A 29 -21.28 2.89 121.42
CA ALA A 29 -21.09 1.47 121.10
C ALA A 29 -22.20 0.91 120.17
N ASN A 30 -23.41 1.48 120.24
CA ASN A 30 -24.53 1.07 119.40
C ASN A 30 -24.36 1.55 117.94
N GLN A 31 -23.68 2.69 117.74
CA GLN A 31 -23.42 3.27 116.42
C GLN A 31 -22.24 2.58 115.71
N GLN A 32 -21.24 2.11 116.46
CA GLN A 32 -20.17 1.25 115.92
C GLN A 32 -20.72 -0.09 115.41
N GLN A 33 -21.69 -0.68 116.10
CA GLN A 33 -22.27 -1.95 115.68
C GLN A 33 -23.15 -1.81 114.43
N GLN A 34 -23.89 -0.70 114.29
CA GLN A 34 -24.61 -0.36 113.06
C GLN A 34 -23.67 -0.08 111.88
N LEU A 35 -22.58 0.65 112.11
CA LEU A 35 -21.59 0.94 111.07
C LEU A 35 -20.85 -0.33 110.62
N ALA A 36 -20.49 -1.21 111.57
CA ALA A 36 -19.90 -2.51 111.26
C ALA A 36 -20.84 -3.38 110.40
N ASN A 37 -22.13 -3.41 110.73
CA ASN A 37 -23.13 -4.10 109.92
C ASN A 37 -23.28 -3.49 108.52
N GLN A 38 -23.28 -2.16 108.40
CA GLN A 38 -23.33 -1.48 107.09
C GLN A 38 -22.07 -1.73 106.26
N LEU A 39 -20.88 -1.71 106.87
CA LEU A 39 -19.62 -2.03 106.20
C LEU A 39 -19.56 -3.50 105.76
N GLN A 40 -20.08 -4.42 106.58
CA GLN A 40 -20.17 -5.83 106.22
C GLN A 40 -21.16 -6.04 105.07
N HIS A 41 -22.27 -5.30 105.05
CA HIS A 41 -23.21 -5.33 103.93
C HIS A 41 -22.59 -4.75 102.65
N LEU A 42 -21.87 -3.63 102.73
CA LEU A 42 -21.13 -3.02 101.62
C LEU A 42 -20.06 -3.95 101.08
N HIS A 43 -19.27 -4.59 101.95
CA HIS A 43 -18.27 -5.58 101.56
C HIS A 43 -18.92 -6.75 100.79
N THR A 44 -20.07 -7.22 101.26
CA THR A 44 -20.85 -8.27 100.59
C THR A 44 -21.35 -7.81 99.22
N GLN A 45 -21.80 -6.56 99.08
CA GLN A 45 -22.25 -6.01 97.80
C GLN A 45 -21.09 -5.81 96.81
N VAL A 46 -19.96 -5.27 97.27
CA VAL A 46 -18.75 -5.10 96.45
C VAL A 46 -18.22 -6.46 95.98
N SER A 47 -18.20 -7.46 96.86
CA SER A 47 -17.80 -8.82 96.49
C SER A 47 -18.73 -9.43 95.43
N ARG A 48 -20.05 -9.22 95.54
CA ARG A 48 -21.01 -9.64 94.51
C ARG A 48 -20.79 -8.92 93.17
N ILE A 49 -20.49 -7.63 93.19
CA ILE A 49 -20.20 -6.86 91.96
C ILE A 49 -18.89 -7.34 91.32
N GLU A 50 -17.85 -7.58 92.10
CA GLU A 50 -16.58 -8.11 91.60
C GLU A 50 -16.77 -9.48 90.93
N GLN A 51 -17.56 -10.36 91.56
CA GLN A 51 -17.92 -11.65 90.98
C GLN A 51 -18.73 -11.48 89.68
N ALA A 52 -19.72 -10.59 89.65
CA ALA A 52 -20.51 -10.30 88.45
C ALA A 52 -19.63 -9.77 87.31
N VAL A 53 -18.73 -8.81 87.58
CA VAL A 53 -17.81 -8.26 86.57
C VAL A 53 -16.82 -9.32 86.08
N LYS A 54 -16.26 -10.15 86.96
CA LYS A 54 -15.39 -11.27 86.55
C LYS A 54 -16.13 -12.26 85.66
N GLN A 55 -17.39 -12.54 86.00
CA GLN A 55 -18.26 -13.39 85.20
C GLN A 55 -18.56 -12.76 83.83
N GLU A 56 -18.91 -11.47 83.79
CA GLU A 56 -19.18 -10.74 82.54
C GLU A 56 -17.95 -10.69 81.62
N ILE A 57 -16.75 -10.48 82.18
CA ILE A 57 -15.49 -10.52 81.43
C ILE A 57 -15.22 -11.93 80.89
N ALA A 58 -15.48 -12.98 81.69
CA ALA A 58 -15.33 -14.36 81.24
C ALA A 58 -16.30 -14.69 80.11
N THR A 59 -17.57 -14.30 80.24
CA THR A 59 -18.61 -14.46 79.21
C THR A 59 -18.24 -13.70 77.94
N ASN A 60 -17.87 -12.42 78.04
CA ASN A 60 -17.48 -11.61 76.88
C ASN A 60 -16.22 -12.16 76.19
N ARG A 61 -15.24 -12.69 76.94
CA ARG A 61 -14.08 -13.35 76.36
C ARG A 61 -14.45 -14.66 75.66
N GLN A 62 -15.44 -15.39 76.18
CA GLN A 62 -15.95 -16.60 75.56
C GLN A 62 -16.72 -16.28 74.27
N GLU A 63 -17.67 -15.34 74.32
CA GLU A 63 -18.44 -14.86 73.16
C GLU A 63 -17.53 -14.28 72.07
N GLY A 64 -16.50 -13.52 72.45
CA GLY A 64 -15.50 -13.00 71.50
C GLY A 64 -14.72 -14.11 70.80
N ASN A 65 -14.33 -15.16 71.53
CA ASN A 65 -13.66 -16.31 70.94
C ASN A 65 -14.58 -17.14 70.05
N GLU A 66 -15.85 -17.31 70.43
CA GLU A 66 -16.86 -17.99 69.62
C GLU A 66 -17.13 -17.21 68.33
N THR A 67 -17.32 -15.90 68.42
CA THR A 67 -17.52 -15.02 67.26
C THR A 67 -16.32 -15.07 66.31
N ALA A 68 -15.09 -15.02 66.84
CA ALA A 68 -13.89 -15.15 66.02
C ALA A 68 -13.75 -16.53 65.35
N ARG A 69 -14.19 -17.61 66.03
CA ARG A 69 -14.25 -18.96 65.43
C ARG A 69 -15.30 -19.02 64.32
N HIS A 70 -16.50 -18.47 64.54
CA HIS A 70 -17.55 -18.41 63.53
C HIS A 70 -17.09 -17.65 62.28
N ALA A 71 -16.51 -16.46 62.45
CA ALA A 71 -15.98 -15.67 61.34
C ALA A 71 -14.88 -16.42 60.55
N ARG A 72 -13.97 -17.12 61.23
CA ARG A 72 -12.94 -17.93 60.56
C ARG A 72 -13.52 -19.12 59.80
N ASN A 73 -14.52 -19.78 60.37
CA ASN A 73 -15.20 -20.90 59.72
C ASN A 73 -15.99 -20.45 58.48
N GLU A 74 -16.68 -19.32 58.59
CA GLU A 74 -17.43 -18.72 57.48
C GLU A 74 -16.48 -18.29 56.35
N LEU A 75 -15.39 -17.59 56.68
CA LEU A 75 -14.35 -17.22 55.72
C LEU A 75 -13.72 -18.45 55.04
N SER A 76 -13.40 -19.50 55.81
CA SER A 76 -12.87 -20.75 55.24
C SER A 76 -13.87 -21.41 54.29
N THR A 77 -15.16 -21.30 54.57
CA THR A 77 -16.22 -21.87 53.73
C THR A 77 -16.37 -21.05 52.45
N SER A 78 -16.37 -19.71 52.54
CA SER A 78 -16.40 -18.83 51.38
C SER A 78 -15.17 -18.99 50.49
N LEU A 79 -13.97 -19.15 51.06
CA LEU A 79 -12.73 -19.38 50.29
C LEU A 79 -12.75 -20.72 49.56
N ARG A 80 -13.31 -21.77 50.18
CA ARG A 80 -13.50 -23.07 49.50
C ARG A 80 -14.48 -22.96 48.36
N ALA A 81 -15.64 -22.32 48.58
CA ALA A 81 -16.63 -22.10 47.54
C ALA A 81 -16.09 -21.27 46.37
N PHE A 82 -15.27 -20.25 46.68
CA PHE A 82 -14.57 -19.46 45.65
C PHE A 82 -13.57 -20.32 44.87
N GLY A 83 -12.76 -21.14 45.55
CA GLY A 83 -11.82 -22.05 44.90
C GLY A 83 -12.51 -23.04 43.96
N GLU A 84 -13.63 -23.62 44.40
CA GLU A 84 -14.47 -24.49 43.56
C GLU A 84 -15.04 -23.75 42.35
N GLN A 85 -15.53 -22.53 42.54
CA GLN A 85 -16.07 -21.72 41.45
C GLN A 85 -15.00 -21.33 40.42
N VAL A 86 -13.78 -20.99 40.87
CA VAL A 86 -12.65 -20.69 39.99
C VAL A 86 -12.23 -21.92 39.21
N ASN A 87 -12.09 -23.09 39.86
CA ASN A 87 -11.76 -24.34 39.17
C ASN A 87 -12.80 -24.68 38.10
N LYS A 88 -14.09 -24.57 38.42
CA LYS A 88 -15.18 -24.79 37.46
C LYS A 88 -15.13 -23.81 36.30
N SER A 89 -14.87 -22.52 36.57
CA SER A 89 -14.73 -21.51 35.52
C SER A 89 -13.53 -21.78 34.59
N VAL A 90 -12.41 -22.30 35.12
CA VAL A 90 -11.23 -22.68 34.34
C VAL A 90 -11.52 -23.90 33.48
N GLU A 91 -12.25 -24.89 34.00
CA GLU A 91 -12.70 -26.05 33.24
C GLU A 91 -13.65 -25.65 32.10
N ASP A 92 -14.63 -24.79 32.38
CA ASP A 92 -15.56 -24.27 31.39
C ASP A 92 -14.85 -23.47 30.30
N PHE A 93 -13.88 -22.63 30.68
CA PHE A 93 -13.04 -21.89 29.74
C PHE A 93 -12.22 -22.82 28.84
N ASN A 94 -11.57 -23.84 29.41
CA ASN A 94 -10.81 -24.83 28.65
C ASN A 94 -11.70 -25.62 27.69
N ARG A 95 -12.92 -25.96 28.11
CA ARG A 95 -13.90 -26.64 27.25
C ARG A 95 -14.32 -25.76 26.07
N LEU A 96 -14.70 -24.50 26.33
CA LEU A 96 -15.09 -23.55 25.30
C LEU A 96 -13.94 -23.27 24.32
N GLN A 97 -12.70 -23.14 24.82
CA GLN A 97 -11.52 -22.96 23.98
C GLN A 97 -11.31 -24.16 23.05
N LYS A 98 -11.45 -25.39 23.55
CA LYS A 98 -11.37 -26.61 22.74
C LYS A 98 -12.47 -26.65 21.68
N GLU A 99 -13.72 -26.35 22.04
CA GLU A 99 -14.85 -26.31 21.10
C GLU A 99 -14.61 -25.29 19.97
N ASN A 100 -14.17 -24.08 20.30
CA ASN A 100 -13.82 -23.05 19.32
C ASN A 100 -12.66 -23.49 18.41
N PHE A 101 -11.65 -24.15 18.98
CA PHE A 101 -10.52 -24.68 18.20
C PHE A 101 -10.96 -25.77 17.22
N TRP A 102 -11.82 -26.70 17.65
CA TRP A 102 -12.39 -27.72 16.78
C TRP A 102 -13.26 -27.12 15.66
N ALA A 103 -14.10 -26.14 15.99
CA ALA A 103 -14.91 -25.42 15.00
C ALA A 103 -14.04 -24.69 13.97
N LEU A 104 -12.94 -24.06 14.41
CA LEU A 104 -11.97 -23.41 13.52
C LEU A 104 -11.28 -24.42 12.61
N MET A 105 -10.83 -25.55 13.15
CA MET A 105 -10.19 -26.62 12.39
C MET A 105 -11.13 -27.23 11.34
N GLN A 106 -12.40 -27.45 11.70
CA GLN A 106 -13.41 -27.92 10.78
C GLN A 106 -13.64 -26.93 9.63
N LYS A 107 -13.81 -25.64 9.97
CA LYS A 107 -13.98 -24.58 8.96
C LYS A 107 -12.76 -24.43 8.06
N GLN A 108 -11.55 -24.57 8.60
CA GLN A 108 -10.30 -24.56 7.82
C GLN A 108 -10.24 -25.76 6.86
N SER A 109 -10.63 -26.95 7.31
CA SER A 109 -10.69 -28.15 6.46
C SER A 109 -11.70 -28.00 5.33
N GLU A 110 -12.89 -27.50 5.63
CA GLU A 110 -13.93 -27.21 4.63
C GLU A 110 -13.47 -26.16 3.61
N GLN A 111 -12.79 -25.10 4.08
CA GLN A 111 -12.22 -24.08 3.20
C GLN A 111 -11.11 -24.66 2.29
N ASN A 112 -10.25 -25.53 2.82
CA ASN A 112 -9.22 -26.19 2.03
C ASN A 112 -9.83 -27.11 0.96
N GLN A 113 -10.86 -27.88 1.31
CA GLN A 113 -11.55 -28.75 0.37
C GLN A 113 -12.28 -27.96 -0.73
N ASN A 114 -12.98 -26.89 -0.36
CA ASN A 114 -13.60 -25.98 -1.32
C ASN A 114 -12.57 -25.29 -2.23
N THR A 115 -11.39 -24.98 -1.70
CA THR A 115 -10.29 -24.42 -2.50
C THR A 115 -9.76 -25.44 -3.49
N SER A 116 -9.57 -26.70 -3.07
CA SER A 116 -9.16 -27.79 -3.96
C SER A 116 -10.14 -27.97 -5.12
N VAL A 117 -11.45 -28.04 -4.83
CA VAL A 117 -12.49 -28.19 -5.86
C VAL A 117 -12.48 -27.02 -6.85
N LYS A 118 -12.28 -25.78 -6.36
CA LYS A 118 -12.17 -24.61 -7.23
C LYS A 118 -10.92 -24.66 -8.13
N LEU A 119 -9.80 -25.14 -7.60
CA LEU A 119 -8.57 -25.30 -8.38
C LEU A 119 -8.73 -26.35 -9.48
N ASP A 120 -9.39 -27.46 -9.20
CA ASP A 120 -9.70 -28.49 -10.20
C ASP A 120 -10.63 -27.93 -11.29
N HIS A 121 -11.66 -27.15 -10.91
CA HIS A 121 -12.54 -26.51 -11.89
C HIS A 121 -11.80 -25.48 -12.76
N ILE A 122 -10.90 -24.68 -12.17
CA ILE A 122 -10.05 -23.75 -12.94
C ILE A 122 -9.18 -24.53 -13.93
N ARG A 123 -8.57 -25.64 -13.49
CA ARG A 123 -7.75 -26.49 -14.36
C ARG A 123 -8.56 -27.01 -15.55
N GLU A 124 -9.77 -27.52 -15.31
CA GLU A 124 -10.66 -28.01 -16.37
C GLU A 124 -11.05 -26.89 -17.36
N VAL A 125 -11.38 -25.70 -16.85
CA VAL A 125 -11.70 -24.52 -17.69
C VAL A 125 -10.50 -24.10 -18.54
N VAL A 126 -9.29 -24.12 -17.96
CA VAL A 126 -8.06 -23.77 -18.67
C VAL A 126 -7.73 -24.81 -19.73
N GLU A 127 -7.79 -26.11 -19.43
CA GLU A 127 -7.55 -27.18 -20.40
C GLU A 127 -8.53 -27.09 -21.57
N ARG A 128 -9.82 -26.85 -21.29
CA ARG A 128 -10.83 -26.62 -22.33
C ARG A 128 -10.54 -25.38 -23.17
N LYS A 129 -10.16 -24.25 -22.55
CA LYS A 129 -9.83 -23.01 -23.29
C LYS A 129 -8.59 -23.15 -24.16
N ILE A 130 -7.56 -23.87 -23.69
CA ILE A 130 -6.38 -24.17 -24.50
C ILE A 130 -6.76 -25.03 -25.70
N SER A 131 -7.63 -26.01 -25.52
CA SER A 131 -8.10 -26.88 -26.59
C SER A 131 -8.94 -26.12 -27.62
N GLU A 132 -9.86 -25.24 -27.17
CA GLU A 132 -10.61 -24.32 -28.02
C GLU A 132 -9.69 -23.37 -28.82
N LEU A 133 -8.62 -22.85 -28.20
CA LEU A 133 -7.64 -22.00 -28.87
C LEU A 133 -6.81 -22.75 -29.91
N GLN A 134 -6.40 -23.98 -29.61
CA GLN A 134 -5.67 -24.82 -30.56
C GLN A 134 -6.53 -25.13 -31.79
N ALA A 135 -7.78 -25.58 -31.58
CA ALA A 135 -8.72 -25.84 -32.67
C ALA A 135 -9.06 -24.57 -33.47
N GLY A 136 -9.24 -23.43 -32.79
CA GLY A 136 -9.47 -22.14 -33.43
C GLY A 136 -8.28 -21.67 -34.28
N ASN A 137 -7.06 -21.87 -33.80
CA ASN A 137 -5.84 -21.55 -34.54
C ASN A 137 -5.65 -22.45 -35.76
N GLU A 138 -5.90 -23.75 -35.63
CA GLU A 138 -5.81 -24.70 -36.74
C GLU A 138 -6.78 -24.32 -37.87
N LYS A 139 -8.03 -24.03 -37.52
CA LYS A 139 -9.04 -23.55 -38.48
C LYS A 139 -8.61 -22.24 -39.16
N LYS A 140 -8.05 -21.29 -38.40
CA LYS A 140 -7.62 -19.99 -38.94
C LYS A 140 -6.39 -20.12 -39.84
N LEU A 141 -5.51 -21.08 -39.56
CA LEU A 141 -4.38 -21.42 -40.42
C LEU A 141 -4.85 -22.06 -41.74
N ASP A 142 -5.86 -22.93 -41.70
CA ASP A 142 -6.43 -23.51 -42.92
C ASP A 142 -7.19 -22.48 -43.76
N GLU A 143 -7.97 -21.58 -43.13
CA GLU A 143 -8.58 -20.44 -43.83
C GLU A 143 -7.53 -19.52 -44.48
N MET A 144 -6.40 -19.30 -43.79
CA MET A 144 -5.28 -18.54 -44.33
C MET A 144 -4.62 -19.27 -45.51
N ARG A 145 -4.41 -20.58 -45.43
CA ARG A 145 -3.91 -21.40 -46.54
C ARG A 145 -4.83 -21.31 -47.75
N ALA A 146 -6.14 -21.49 -47.56
CA ALA A 146 -7.11 -21.39 -48.64
C ALA A 146 -7.12 -20.00 -49.29
N THR A 147 -7.09 -18.93 -48.47
CA THR A 147 -7.06 -17.55 -48.96
C THR A 147 -5.75 -17.23 -49.68
N VAL A 148 -4.63 -17.75 -49.18
CA VAL A 148 -3.30 -17.57 -49.79
C VAL A 148 -3.23 -18.31 -51.12
N ASP A 149 -3.72 -19.55 -51.20
CA ASP A 149 -3.80 -20.31 -52.45
C ASP A 149 -4.71 -19.62 -53.47
N GLU A 150 -5.91 -19.18 -53.06
CA GLU A 150 -6.84 -18.47 -53.96
C GLU A 150 -6.23 -17.16 -54.48
N LYS A 151 -5.64 -16.35 -53.59
CA LYS A 151 -4.98 -15.10 -53.98
C LYS A 151 -3.73 -15.35 -54.80
N LEU A 152 -2.92 -16.36 -54.49
CA LEU A 152 -1.76 -16.73 -55.31
C LEU A 152 -2.21 -17.16 -56.68
N GLN A 153 -3.11 -18.13 -56.80
CA GLN A 153 -3.56 -18.66 -58.09
C GLN A 153 -4.20 -17.55 -58.94
N LYS A 154 -5.07 -16.72 -58.35
CA LYS A 154 -5.70 -15.59 -59.06
C LYS A 154 -4.69 -14.51 -59.45
N THR A 155 -3.76 -14.15 -58.56
CA THR A 155 -2.73 -13.14 -58.85
C THR A 155 -1.72 -13.66 -59.86
N LEU A 156 -1.39 -14.95 -59.80
CA LEU A 156 -0.44 -15.61 -60.68
C LEU A 156 -1.04 -15.80 -62.06
N GLU A 157 -2.28 -16.26 -62.22
CA GLU A 157 -2.97 -16.34 -63.53
C GLU A 157 -3.16 -14.96 -64.15
N THR A 158 -3.57 -13.95 -63.37
CA THR A 158 -3.80 -12.60 -63.91
C THR A 158 -2.47 -11.95 -64.31
N ARG A 159 -1.45 -11.98 -63.44
CA ARG A 159 -0.15 -11.38 -63.75
C ARG A 159 0.65 -12.18 -64.78
N LEU A 160 0.61 -13.51 -64.77
CA LEU A 160 1.27 -14.32 -65.80
C LEU A 160 0.54 -14.16 -67.13
N GLY A 161 -0.79 -14.13 -67.17
CA GLY A 161 -1.55 -13.90 -68.39
C GLY A 161 -1.27 -12.52 -69.01
N GLU A 162 -1.25 -11.47 -68.19
CA GLU A 162 -0.86 -10.12 -68.64
C GLU A 162 0.62 -10.06 -69.05
N SER A 163 1.52 -10.71 -68.30
CA SER A 163 2.95 -10.76 -68.63
C SER A 163 3.21 -11.57 -69.90
N PHE A 164 2.52 -12.67 -70.15
CA PHE A 164 2.62 -13.46 -71.38
C PHE A 164 2.05 -12.70 -72.59
N LYS A 165 0.97 -11.94 -72.41
CA LYS A 165 0.44 -11.07 -73.47
C LYS A 165 1.43 -9.96 -73.85
N ILE A 166 2.01 -9.29 -72.85
CA ILE A 166 3.05 -8.27 -73.03
C ILE A 166 4.33 -8.88 -73.63
N VAL A 167 4.71 -10.09 -73.22
CA VAL A 167 5.87 -10.80 -73.77
C VAL A 167 5.62 -11.26 -75.21
N SER A 168 4.40 -11.67 -75.57
CA SER A 168 4.04 -12.06 -76.94
C SER A 168 4.02 -10.84 -77.88
N GLU A 169 3.44 -9.71 -77.44
CA GLU A 169 3.49 -8.44 -78.17
C GLU A 169 4.93 -7.91 -78.30
N ARG A 170 5.77 -8.11 -77.26
CA ARG A 170 7.20 -7.80 -77.33
C ARG A 170 7.98 -8.77 -78.20
N LEU A 171 7.63 -10.05 -78.29
CA LEU A 171 8.31 -11.00 -79.19
C LEU A 171 8.06 -10.65 -80.66
N GLU A 172 6.86 -10.19 -80.98
CA GLU A 172 6.50 -9.72 -82.32
C GLU A 172 7.23 -8.39 -82.67
N ALA A 173 7.38 -7.50 -81.69
CA ALA A 173 8.21 -6.30 -81.82
C ALA A 173 9.73 -6.60 -81.88
N VAL A 174 10.19 -7.65 -81.19
CA VAL A 174 11.60 -8.10 -81.16
C VAL A 174 11.98 -8.81 -82.46
N HIS A 175 11.10 -9.61 -83.08
CA HIS A 175 11.34 -10.15 -84.41
C HIS A 175 11.47 -9.06 -85.49
N LYS A 176 10.81 -7.91 -85.30
CA LYS A 176 10.96 -6.71 -86.14
C LYS A 176 12.22 -5.90 -85.81
N GLY A 177 12.68 -5.93 -84.55
CA GLY A 177 13.87 -5.21 -84.06
C GLY A 177 15.19 -5.96 -84.14
N LEU A 178 15.18 -7.27 -84.41
CA LEU A 178 16.36 -8.14 -84.53
C LEU A 178 17.17 -7.94 -85.83
N GLY A 179 16.81 -6.96 -86.67
CA GLY A 179 17.57 -6.55 -87.86
C GLY A 179 18.72 -5.59 -87.58
N ASP A 180 18.69 -4.86 -86.46
CA ASP A 180 19.73 -3.87 -86.16
C ASP A 180 20.48 -4.20 -84.86
N MET A 181 21.66 -4.79 -85.07
CA MET A 181 22.89 -4.34 -84.43
C MET A 181 23.02 -4.55 -82.89
N GLN A 182 23.32 -5.79 -82.51
CA GLN A 182 24.64 -6.09 -81.95
C GLN A 182 25.13 -5.24 -80.74
N GLN A 183 24.35 -5.04 -79.65
CA GLN A 183 24.93 -4.50 -78.39
C GLN A 183 24.06 -4.59 -77.12
N LEU A 184 23.70 -5.78 -76.60
CA LEU A 184 23.09 -5.87 -75.25
C LEU A 184 23.55 -7.11 -74.46
N ALA A 185 24.82 -7.10 -74.07
CA ALA A 185 25.39 -8.00 -73.06
C ALA A 185 25.46 -7.33 -71.68
N THR A 186 24.40 -6.64 -71.24
CA THR A 186 24.44 -5.75 -70.05
C THR A 186 23.19 -5.87 -69.16
N GLY A 187 22.70 -7.10 -68.96
CA GLY A 187 21.47 -7.37 -68.20
C GLY A 187 21.63 -7.78 -66.73
N VAL A 188 22.80 -7.57 -66.12
CA VAL A 188 23.07 -7.96 -64.70
C VAL A 188 23.38 -6.73 -63.81
N GLY A 189 23.06 -5.52 -64.28
CA GLY A 189 23.28 -4.27 -63.54
C GLY A 189 22.13 -3.83 -62.61
N ASP A 190 20.91 -4.36 -62.79
CA ASP A 190 19.71 -3.76 -62.17
C ASP A 190 19.53 -4.07 -60.68
N LEU A 191 20.06 -5.19 -60.17
CA LEU A 191 20.05 -5.49 -58.73
C LEU A 191 21.08 -4.69 -57.94
N LYS A 192 22.22 -4.34 -58.55
CA LYS A 192 23.14 -3.34 -57.98
C LYS A 192 22.48 -1.95 -57.95
N ARG A 193 21.60 -1.66 -58.93
CA ARG A 193 20.98 -0.35 -59.13
C ARG A 193 19.89 0.00 -58.09
N VAL A 194 19.13 -0.98 -57.61
CA VAL A 194 18.14 -0.78 -56.52
C VAL A 194 18.84 -0.55 -55.18
N LEU A 195 20.00 -1.18 -54.97
CA LEU A 195 20.84 -0.96 -53.80
C LEU A 195 21.66 0.33 -53.86
N THR A 196 21.82 1.01 -55.00
CA THR A 196 22.60 2.27 -55.12
C THR A 196 21.77 3.55 -54.94
N ASN A 197 20.44 3.49 -54.86
CA ASN A 197 19.62 4.70 -54.77
C ASN A 197 19.74 5.37 -53.39
N VAL A 198 20.25 6.61 -53.35
CA VAL A 198 20.56 7.39 -52.15
C VAL A 198 19.34 7.51 -51.21
N LYS A 199 18.11 7.60 -51.76
CA LYS A 199 16.88 7.69 -50.97
C LYS A 199 16.54 6.39 -50.23
N THR A 200 16.66 5.24 -50.90
CA THR A 200 16.34 3.93 -50.31
C THR A 200 17.30 3.56 -49.17
N ARG A 201 18.53 4.09 -49.22
CA ARG A 201 19.57 3.84 -48.20
C ARG A 201 19.41 4.73 -46.96
N GLY A 202 18.89 5.96 -47.08
CA GLY A 202 18.54 6.80 -45.93
C GLY A 202 17.39 6.18 -45.11
N ILE A 203 16.35 5.72 -45.80
CA ILE A 203 15.18 5.05 -45.19
C ILE A 203 15.59 3.81 -44.38
N MET A 204 16.63 3.08 -44.80
CA MET A 204 17.13 1.92 -44.05
C MET A 204 17.74 2.29 -42.70
N GLY A 205 18.42 3.44 -42.62
CA GLY A 205 19.00 3.94 -41.36
C GLY A 205 17.91 4.38 -40.38
N GLU A 206 16.91 5.10 -40.89
CA GLU A 206 15.71 5.49 -40.13
C GLU A 206 14.95 4.28 -39.61
N TYR A 207 14.72 3.28 -40.47
CA TYR A 207 14.02 2.05 -40.09
C TYR A 207 14.78 1.25 -39.02
N GLN A 208 16.12 1.20 -39.10
CA GLN A 208 16.91 0.52 -38.08
C GLN A 208 16.86 1.25 -36.73
N LEU A 209 16.91 2.59 -36.75
CA LEU A 209 16.74 3.42 -35.57
C LEU A 209 15.34 3.23 -34.95
N GLU A 210 14.31 3.22 -35.79
CA GLU A 210 12.92 2.98 -35.38
C GLU A 210 12.76 1.63 -34.68
N ASN A 211 13.27 0.54 -35.28
CA ASN A 211 13.20 -0.79 -34.68
C ASN A 211 13.94 -0.86 -33.34
N LEU A 212 15.11 -0.21 -33.22
CA LEU A 212 15.84 -0.18 -31.95
C LEU A 212 15.08 0.57 -30.86
N LEU A 213 14.46 1.71 -31.21
CA LEU A 213 13.63 2.47 -30.28
C LEU A 213 12.38 1.69 -29.87
N GLU A 214 11.70 1.02 -30.81
CA GLU A 214 10.50 0.22 -30.53
C GLU A 214 10.78 -1.02 -29.68
N GLN A 215 11.97 -1.62 -29.81
CA GLN A 215 12.36 -2.78 -28.99
C GLN A 215 12.75 -2.40 -27.56
N LEU A 216 13.34 -1.21 -27.35
CA LEU A 216 13.94 -0.82 -26.07
C LEU A 216 13.09 0.17 -25.26
N LEU A 217 12.29 1.00 -25.91
CA LEU A 217 11.48 2.04 -25.29
C LEU A 217 9.98 1.83 -25.54
N THR A 218 9.15 2.25 -24.60
CA THR A 218 7.69 2.30 -24.83
C THR A 218 7.32 3.51 -25.69
N VAL A 219 6.17 3.45 -26.38
CA VAL A 219 5.67 4.55 -27.23
C VAL A 219 5.51 5.88 -26.46
N GLU A 220 5.37 5.82 -25.13
CA GLU A 220 5.30 7.01 -24.29
C GLU A 220 6.67 7.66 -24.04
N GLN A 221 7.77 6.92 -24.16
CA GLN A 221 9.14 7.35 -23.83
C GLN A 221 9.89 7.99 -25.00
N TYR A 222 9.38 7.90 -26.22
CA TYR A 222 9.94 8.59 -27.38
C TYR A 222 8.81 9.16 -28.25
N ALA A 223 9.16 10.00 -29.22
CA ALA A 223 8.23 10.47 -30.24
C ALA A 223 8.93 10.56 -31.59
N LYS A 224 8.16 10.34 -32.65
CA LYS A 224 8.60 10.44 -34.04
C LYS A 224 8.29 11.85 -34.56
N ASN A 225 9.12 12.38 -35.44
CA ASN A 225 8.90 13.64 -36.14
C ASN A 225 8.61 14.83 -35.18
N VAL A 226 9.53 15.09 -34.25
CA VAL A 226 9.35 16.11 -33.20
C VAL A 226 9.95 17.45 -33.62
N LYS A 227 9.22 18.54 -33.38
CA LYS A 227 9.76 19.90 -33.47
C LYS A 227 10.43 20.26 -32.15
N THR A 228 11.76 20.28 -32.13
CA THR A 228 12.52 20.47 -30.89
C THR A 228 12.77 21.95 -30.55
N LYS A 229 12.68 22.84 -31.55
CA LYS A 229 12.95 24.27 -31.42
C LYS A 229 11.71 25.10 -31.76
N GLU A 230 11.32 26.00 -30.85
CA GLU A 230 10.22 26.94 -31.07
C GLU A 230 10.56 27.90 -32.22
N GLY A 231 9.66 28.03 -33.19
CA GLY A 231 9.85 28.86 -34.39
C GLY A 231 10.66 28.21 -35.52
N SER A 232 11.20 26.99 -35.34
CA SER A 232 11.85 26.23 -36.41
C SER A 232 10.88 25.23 -37.06
N ASN A 233 10.95 25.10 -38.38
CA ASN A 233 10.27 24.02 -39.11
C ASN A 233 11.12 22.74 -39.20
N ALA A 234 12.31 22.73 -38.61
CA ALA A 234 13.13 21.51 -38.54
C ALA A 234 12.45 20.48 -37.63
N VAL A 235 12.30 19.28 -38.15
CA VAL A 235 11.69 18.14 -37.47
C VAL A 235 12.77 17.08 -37.33
N VAL A 236 13.04 16.63 -36.11
CA VAL A 236 13.93 15.49 -35.88
C VAL A 236 13.18 14.19 -36.09
N GLU A 237 13.83 13.21 -36.71
CA GLU A 237 13.26 11.89 -36.98
C GLU A 237 12.71 11.25 -35.71
N PHE A 238 13.52 11.24 -34.64
CA PHE A 238 13.15 10.70 -33.34
C PHE A 238 13.64 11.59 -32.19
N ALA A 239 12.87 11.67 -31.12
CA ALA A 239 13.31 12.29 -29.87
C ALA A 239 12.90 11.45 -28.67
N VAL A 240 13.83 11.18 -27.77
CA VAL A 240 13.58 10.47 -26.51
C VAL A 240 13.14 11.49 -25.45
N LYS A 241 12.10 11.16 -24.68
CA LYS A 241 11.55 12.02 -23.62
C LYS A 241 12.32 11.80 -22.33
N LEU A 242 13.02 12.82 -21.85
CA LEU A 242 13.71 12.81 -20.56
C LEU A 242 12.95 13.66 -19.53
N PRO A 243 13.00 13.31 -18.24
CA PRO A 243 12.43 14.13 -17.18
C PRO A 243 13.24 15.43 -17.01
N GLY A 244 12.56 16.57 -17.02
CA GLY A 244 13.16 17.88 -16.76
C GLY A 244 13.39 18.16 -15.27
N LYS A 245 14.28 19.12 -14.98
CA LYS A 245 14.72 19.47 -13.62
C LYS A 245 13.71 20.31 -12.84
N ASP A 246 12.91 21.15 -13.51
CA ASP A 246 12.14 22.23 -12.86
C ASP A 246 10.70 21.86 -12.51
N SER A 247 10.18 20.73 -12.99
CA SER A 247 8.86 20.23 -12.58
C SER A 247 8.68 18.78 -13.00
N ARG A 248 7.94 18.00 -12.20
CA ARG A 248 7.61 16.58 -12.42
C ARG A 248 6.88 16.29 -13.77
N GLU A 249 6.51 17.34 -14.51
CA GLU A 249 5.83 17.28 -15.80
C GLU A 249 6.61 17.96 -16.94
N SER A 250 7.75 18.59 -16.66
CA SER A 250 8.59 19.17 -17.72
C SER A 250 9.29 18.05 -18.49
N ILE A 251 9.09 18.00 -19.80
CA ILE A 251 9.71 17.01 -20.70
C ILE A 251 10.85 17.70 -21.43
N VAL A 252 12.04 17.12 -21.34
CA VAL A 252 13.22 17.54 -22.10
C VAL A 252 13.44 16.54 -23.22
N TRP A 253 13.55 17.02 -24.46
CA TRP A 253 13.76 16.16 -25.62
C TRP A 253 15.23 15.87 -25.84
N LEU A 254 15.58 14.59 -26.03
CA LEU A 254 16.88 14.14 -26.52
C LEU A 254 16.75 13.83 -28.03
N PRO A 255 17.24 14.70 -28.93
CA PRO A 255 17.12 14.49 -30.37
C PRO A 255 18.02 13.35 -30.84
N VAL A 256 17.49 12.47 -31.69
CA VAL A 256 18.21 11.35 -32.30
C VAL A 256 17.94 11.34 -33.81
N ASP A 257 18.99 11.47 -34.61
CA ASP A 257 18.89 11.62 -36.07
C ASP A 257 19.91 10.69 -36.76
N SER A 258 19.50 10.05 -37.85
CA SER A 258 20.28 9.02 -38.55
C SER A 258 21.05 9.50 -39.78
N LYS A 259 21.60 10.72 -39.73
CA LYS A 259 22.26 11.36 -40.88
C LYS A 259 23.78 11.12 -40.96
N PHE A 260 24.25 10.48 -42.02
CA PHE A 260 25.68 10.19 -42.22
C PHE A 260 26.13 10.33 -43.68
N PRO A 261 27.43 10.61 -43.95
CA PRO A 261 27.97 10.79 -45.29
C PRO A 261 28.24 9.44 -45.96
N LYS A 262 27.18 8.87 -46.50
CA LYS A 262 27.18 7.53 -47.07
C LYS A 262 28.13 7.36 -48.25
N GLU A 263 28.12 8.31 -49.19
CA GLU A 263 28.96 8.24 -50.41
C GLU A 263 30.45 8.25 -50.06
N ASP A 264 30.86 9.14 -49.14
CA ASP A 264 32.25 9.21 -48.68
C ASP A 264 32.69 7.91 -48.00
N PHE A 265 31.80 7.28 -47.22
CA PHE A 265 32.09 6.00 -46.57
C PHE A 265 32.22 4.84 -47.57
N GLU A 266 31.37 4.77 -48.59
CA GLU A 266 31.45 3.75 -49.64
C GLU A 266 32.72 3.90 -50.46
N LEU A 267 33.06 5.13 -50.89
CA LEU A 267 34.31 5.41 -51.61
C LEU A 267 35.54 5.03 -50.77
N LEU A 268 35.50 5.34 -49.47
CA LEU A 268 36.57 5.00 -48.54
C LEU A 268 36.72 3.47 -48.38
N THR A 269 35.59 2.73 -48.31
CA THR A 269 35.58 1.26 -48.25
C THR A 269 36.16 0.65 -49.53
N ASP A 270 35.73 1.14 -50.70
CA ASP A 270 36.27 0.71 -52.00
C ASP A 270 37.78 0.97 -52.12
N ALA A 271 38.29 2.05 -51.52
CA ALA A 271 39.71 2.36 -51.50
C ALA A 271 40.50 1.43 -50.56
N TYR A 272 39.91 0.98 -49.45
CA TYR A 272 40.49 -0.07 -48.61
C TYR A 272 40.61 -1.39 -49.36
N ASP A 273 39.59 -1.79 -50.11
CA ASP A 273 39.60 -3.02 -50.91
C ASP A 273 40.65 -2.99 -52.03
N LYS A 274 40.88 -1.80 -52.62
CA LYS A 274 41.90 -1.58 -53.65
C LYS A 274 43.32 -1.39 -53.09
N ALA A 275 43.49 -1.38 -51.76
CA ALA A 275 44.76 -1.26 -51.05
C ALA A 275 45.65 -0.09 -51.53
N SER A 276 45.06 1.08 -51.80
CA SER A 276 45.79 2.30 -52.22
C SER A 276 45.94 3.29 -51.05
N PRO A 277 47.13 3.40 -50.41
CA PRO A 277 47.30 4.22 -49.21
C PRO A 277 47.03 5.72 -49.42
N GLU A 278 47.44 6.26 -50.57
CA GLU A 278 47.29 7.69 -50.90
C GLU A 278 45.82 8.08 -51.08
N LEU A 279 45.05 7.23 -51.78
CA LEU A 279 43.62 7.43 -52.00
C LEU A 279 42.82 7.29 -50.70
N ILE A 280 43.20 6.34 -49.85
CA ILE A 280 42.59 6.15 -48.52
C ILE A 280 42.72 7.41 -47.67
N GLU A 281 43.91 8.04 -47.63
CA GLU A 281 44.12 9.25 -46.83
C GLU A 281 43.32 10.46 -47.36
N GLU A 282 43.20 10.60 -48.68
CA GLU A 282 42.38 11.64 -49.29
C GLU A 282 40.89 11.46 -48.96
N LEU A 283 40.36 10.26 -49.18
CA LEU A 283 38.96 9.95 -48.93
C LEU A 283 38.62 10.02 -47.45
N ARG A 284 39.56 9.66 -46.55
CA ARG A 284 39.38 9.83 -45.11
C ARG A 284 39.25 11.30 -44.74
N ARG A 285 40.05 12.21 -45.33
CA ARG A 285 39.90 13.66 -45.09
C ARG A 285 38.54 14.19 -45.54
N ASN A 286 38.03 13.69 -46.67
CA ASN A 286 36.70 14.05 -47.16
C ASN A 286 35.60 13.52 -46.23
N PHE A 287 35.68 12.24 -45.84
CA PHE A 287 34.78 11.62 -44.87
C PHE A 287 34.72 12.40 -43.56
N VAL A 288 35.87 12.79 -43.00
CA VAL A 288 35.97 13.63 -41.79
C VAL A 288 35.22 14.95 -41.95
N ARG A 289 35.42 15.64 -43.08
CA ARG A 289 34.76 16.92 -43.36
C ARG A 289 33.24 16.75 -43.43
N SER A 290 32.77 15.71 -44.12
CA SER A 290 31.35 15.44 -44.28
C SER A 290 30.69 15.00 -42.96
N MET A 291 31.37 14.19 -42.15
CA MET A 291 30.91 13.83 -40.79
C MET A 291 30.73 15.06 -39.91
N LYS A 292 31.68 16.00 -39.93
CA LYS A 292 31.57 17.27 -39.20
C LYS A 292 30.41 18.12 -39.70
N LYS A 293 30.15 18.13 -41.01
CA LYS A 293 28.99 18.82 -41.59
C LYS A 293 27.67 18.21 -41.13
N CYS A 294 27.54 16.88 -41.11
CA CYS A 294 26.36 16.21 -40.58
C CYS A 294 26.12 16.55 -39.10
N ALA A 295 27.18 16.55 -38.30
CA ALA A 295 27.12 16.96 -36.91
C ALA A 295 26.67 18.42 -36.76
N LEU A 296 27.30 19.37 -37.46
CA LEU A 296 26.91 20.78 -37.42
C LEU A 296 25.44 21.00 -37.81
N ASP A 297 24.96 20.29 -38.84
CA ASP A 297 23.57 20.36 -39.27
C ASP A 297 22.58 19.91 -38.18
N ILE A 298 22.88 18.81 -37.47
CA ILE A 298 22.05 18.29 -36.38
C ILE A 298 22.07 19.24 -35.19
N ALA A 299 23.26 19.72 -34.82
CA ALA A 299 23.44 20.63 -33.69
C ALA A 299 22.66 21.93 -33.88
N SER A 300 22.80 22.55 -35.05
CA SER A 300 22.15 23.83 -35.36
C SER A 300 20.62 23.73 -35.49
N LYS A 301 20.11 22.59 -35.95
CA LYS A 301 18.67 22.37 -36.17
C LYS A 301 17.94 21.96 -34.90
N TYR A 302 18.53 21.08 -34.09
CA TYR A 302 17.78 20.35 -33.07
C TYR A 302 18.14 20.70 -31.64
N ILE A 303 19.33 21.22 -31.35
CA ILE A 303 19.75 21.55 -29.98
C ILE A 303 19.20 22.95 -29.62
N ALA A 304 18.29 23.00 -28.66
CA ALA A 304 17.67 24.20 -28.11
C ALA A 304 17.27 24.03 -26.63
N PRO A 305 18.23 24.07 -25.68
CA PRO A 305 17.91 24.17 -24.25
C PRO A 305 17.09 25.44 -23.95
N PRO A 306 16.07 25.39 -23.07
CA PRO A 306 15.75 24.33 -22.10
C PRO A 306 14.84 23.21 -22.63
N ASN A 307 14.29 23.34 -23.84
CA ASN A 307 13.33 22.37 -24.40
C ASN A 307 13.99 21.05 -24.81
N THR A 308 15.30 21.08 -25.10
CA THR A 308 16.10 19.89 -25.40
C THR A 308 17.27 19.72 -24.44
N THR A 309 17.90 18.55 -24.50
CA THR A 309 19.22 18.34 -23.90
C THR A 309 20.28 19.26 -24.52
N ASP A 310 21.36 19.48 -23.77
CA ASP A 310 22.54 20.24 -24.21
C ASP A 310 23.34 19.53 -25.32
N PHE A 311 22.96 18.31 -25.67
CA PHE A 311 23.57 17.47 -26.69
C PHE A 311 22.52 16.69 -27.48
N ALA A 312 22.88 16.21 -28.67
CA ALA A 312 22.05 15.33 -29.49
C ALA A 312 22.80 14.03 -29.84
N ILE A 313 22.07 13.02 -30.33
CA ILE A 313 22.65 11.76 -30.78
C ILE A 313 22.67 11.70 -32.31
N LEU A 314 23.85 11.40 -32.85
CA LEU A 314 24.05 11.04 -34.25
C LEU A 314 24.08 9.51 -34.35
N PHE A 315 23.04 8.93 -34.93
CA PHE A 315 22.95 7.49 -35.11
C PHE A 315 23.61 7.05 -36.42
N LEU A 316 24.53 6.10 -36.32
CA LEU A 316 25.18 5.45 -37.46
C LEU A 316 24.63 4.02 -37.58
N PRO A 317 23.95 3.65 -38.68
CA PRO A 317 23.27 2.35 -38.79
C PRO A 317 24.23 1.16 -38.93
N PHE A 318 25.46 1.40 -39.41
CA PHE A 318 26.46 0.36 -39.60
C PHE A 318 27.53 0.45 -38.52
N GLU A 319 27.82 -0.67 -37.84
CA GLU A 319 28.92 -0.72 -36.86
C GLU A 319 30.28 -0.48 -37.53
N SER A 320 30.46 -0.87 -38.79
CA SER A 320 31.66 -0.57 -39.56
C SER A 320 31.88 0.94 -39.76
N LEU A 321 30.79 1.69 -39.95
CA LEU A 321 30.85 3.16 -40.05
C LEU A 321 31.19 3.80 -38.70
N TYR A 322 30.62 3.30 -37.61
CA TYR A 322 30.98 3.75 -36.26
C TYR A 322 32.46 3.46 -35.94
N ALA A 323 32.94 2.27 -36.28
CA ALA A 323 34.35 1.91 -36.13
C ALA A 323 35.29 2.82 -36.94
N GLU A 324 34.89 3.26 -38.14
CA GLU A 324 35.67 4.19 -38.95
C GLU A 324 35.86 5.55 -38.28
N VAL A 325 34.78 6.05 -37.66
CA VAL A 325 34.81 7.30 -36.91
C VAL A 325 35.78 7.20 -35.74
N LEU A 326 35.74 6.08 -35.00
CA LEU A 326 36.64 5.84 -33.86
C LEU A 326 38.09 5.63 -34.28
N ARG A 327 38.33 5.04 -35.46
CA ARG A 327 39.68 4.84 -36.00
C ARG A 327 40.35 6.16 -36.38
N THR A 328 39.56 7.18 -36.70
CA THR A 328 40.08 8.49 -37.08
C THR A 328 40.45 9.30 -35.83
N PRO A 329 41.74 9.61 -35.60
CA PRO A 329 42.18 10.27 -34.37
C PRO A 329 41.50 11.62 -34.13
N GLY A 330 40.91 11.79 -32.95
CA GLY A 330 40.34 13.07 -32.51
C GLY A 330 38.99 13.45 -33.13
N LEU A 331 38.45 12.67 -34.07
CA LEU A 331 37.18 13.00 -34.75
C LEU A 331 36.00 12.94 -33.78
N PHE A 332 35.92 11.86 -33.01
CA PHE A 332 34.85 11.62 -32.03
C PHE A 332 34.83 12.72 -30.95
N GLU A 333 35.98 13.00 -30.34
CA GLU A 333 36.12 14.00 -29.28
C GLU A 333 35.85 15.41 -29.80
N GLN A 334 36.29 15.71 -31.02
CA GLN A 334 36.03 16.99 -31.65
C GLN A 334 34.52 17.19 -31.88
N ILE A 335 33.83 16.20 -32.44
CA ILE A 335 32.39 16.30 -32.69
C ILE A 335 31.60 16.46 -31.38
N GLN A 336 31.97 15.69 -30.35
CA GLN A 336 31.34 15.78 -29.04
C GLN A 336 31.56 17.14 -28.37
N ARG A 337 32.78 17.68 -28.42
CA ARG A 337 33.11 18.94 -27.74
C ARG A 337 32.55 20.16 -28.45
N GLU A 338 32.73 20.24 -29.77
CA GLU A 338 32.40 21.41 -30.59
C GLU A 338 30.92 21.47 -30.98
N TYR A 339 30.34 20.36 -31.41
CA TYR A 339 28.95 20.32 -31.88
C TYR A 339 27.98 19.77 -30.85
N LYS A 340 28.46 19.35 -29.67
CA LYS A 340 27.63 18.71 -28.63
C LYS A 340 26.85 17.51 -29.16
N ILE A 341 27.51 16.67 -29.95
CA ILE A 341 26.89 15.48 -30.53
C ILE A 341 27.59 14.23 -30.07
N ILE A 342 26.82 13.28 -29.57
CA ILE A 342 27.29 11.94 -29.23
C ILE A 342 27.03 11.04 -30.42
N ILE A 343 28.09 10.43 -30.94
CA ILE A 343 28.00 9.49 -32.05
C ILE A 343 27.77 8.09 -31.50
N THR A 344 26.80 7.37 -32.05
CA THR A 344 26.46 6.01 -31.59
C THR A 344 26.26 5.07 -32.77
N GLY A 345 26.83 3.86 -32.68
CA GLY A 345 26.39 2.71 -33.47
C GLY A 345 25.17 1.99 -32.86
N PRO A 346 24.61 0.95 -33.50
CA PRO A 346 23.48 0.17 -32.99
C PRO A 346 23.70 -0.39 -31.58
N THR A 347 24.88 -0.93 -31.30
CA THR A 347 25.20 -1.54 -30.01
C THR A 347 25.34 -0.49 -28.92
N THR A 348 26.02 0.61 -29.22
CA THR A 348 26.23 1.71 -28.27
C THR A 348 24.93 2.45 -27.96
N LEU A 349 24.09 2.70 -28.98
CA LEU A 349 22.78 3.30 -28.78
C LEU A 349 21.91 2.39 -27.90
N SER A 350 21.90 1.08 -28.18
CA SER A 350 21.15 0.11 -27.37
C SER A 350 21.58 0.11 -25.91
N ALA A 351 22.90 0.16 -25.65
CA ALA A 351 23.43 0.25 -24.29
C ALA A 351 23.03 1.57 -23.60
N LEU A 352 23.10 2.69 -24.32
CA LEU A 352 22.69 4.00 -23.81
C LEU A 352 21.20 4.04 -23.46
N LEU A 353 20.35 3.53 -24.36
CA LEU A 353 18.90 3.47 -24.15
C LEU A 353 18.53 2.53 -22.99
N ASN A 354 19.20 1.38 -22.86
CA ASN A 354 19.01 0.48 -21.71
C ASN A 354 19.38 1.16 -20.38
N SER A 355 20.47 1.93 -20.37
CA SER A 355 20.86 2.71 -19.18
C SER A 355 19.80 3.76 -18.83
N LEU A 356 19.26 4.46 -19.83
CA LEU A 356 18.15 5.41 -19.65
C LEU A 356 16.87 4.72 -19.17
N GLN A 357 16.57 3.52 -19.66
CA GLN A 357 15.39 2.74 -19.25
C GLN A 357 15.41 2.42 -17.76
N MET A 358 16.57 2.11 -17.19
CA MET A 358 16.72 1.90 -15.75
C MET A 358 16.42 3.19 -14.95
N GLY A 359 16.84 4.34 -15.49
CA GLY A 359 16.47 5.66 -14.93
C GLY A 359 14.96 5.93 -14.95
N PHE A 360 14.29 5.63 -16.07
CA PHE A 360 12.83 5.78 -16.16
C PHE A 360 12.06 4.85 -15.22
N ARG A 361 12.53 3.60 -15.04
CA ARG A 361 11.89 2.65 -14.12
C ARG A 361 11.95 3.14 -12.68
N THR A 362 13.10 3.66 -12.24
CA THR A 362 13.26 4.23 -10.90
C THR A 362 12.32 5.42 -10.70
N LEU A 363 12.25 6.34 -11.67
CA LEU A 363 11.36 7.50 -11.60
C LEU A 363 9.87 7.12 -11.59
N ALA A 364 9.48 6.13 -12.40
CA ALA A 364 8.10 5.63 -12.44
C ALA A 364 7.69 4.98 -11.11
N ILE A 365 8.62 4.29 -10.44
CA ILE A 365 8.40 3.72 -9.10
C ILE A 365 8.21 4.86 -8.08
N GLU A 366 9.06 5.89 -8.08
CA GLU A 366 8.92 7.05 -7.20
C GLU A 366 7.57 7.77 -7.37
N LYS A 367 7.12 7.94 -8.63
CA LYS A 367 5.82 8.57 -8.91
C LYS A 367 4.66 7.76 -8.33
N ARG A 368 4.66 6.44 -8.55
CA ARG A 368 3.63 5.54 -7.97
C ARG A 368 3.66 5.55 -6.44
N SER A 369 4.83 5.59 -5.82
CA SER A 369 4.93 5.73 -4.36
C SER A 369 4.34 7.05 -3.86
N SER A 370 4.55 8.15 -4.59
CA SER A 370 3.93 9.45 -4.27
C SER A 370 2.41 9.43 -4.40
N GLU A 371 1.87 8.75 -5.43
CA GLU A 371 0.42 8.58 -5.60
C GLU A 371 -0.18 7.74 -4.46
N VAL A 372 0.49 6.67 -4.04
CA VAL A 372 0.09 5.86 -2.88
C VAL A 372 0.07 6.71 -1.60
N TRP A 373 1.06 7.58 -1.39
CA TRP A 373 1.07 8.50 -0.24
C TRP A 373 -0.10 9.50 -0.25
N GLN A 374 -0.47 10.03 -1.42
CA GLN A 374 -1.64 10.89 -1.55
C GLN A 374 -2.94 10.13 -1.24
N LEU A 375 -3.08 8.90 -1.76
CA LEU A 375 -4.23 8.05 -1.49
C LEU A 375 -4.34 7.72 0.01
N LEU A 376 -3.23 7.36 0.65
CA LEU A 376 -3.18 7.10 2.09
C LEU A 376 -3.49 8.37 2.90
N GLY A 377 -3.09 9.54 2.42
CA GLY A 377 -3.46 10.84 3.01
C GLY A 377 -4.97 11.09 2.95
N ALA A 378 -5.60 10.81 1.81
CA ALA A 378 -7.06 10.93 1.66
C ALA A 378 -7.80 9.96 2.59
N VAL A 379 -7.38 8.69 2.62
CA VAL A 379 -7.95 7.67 3.50
C VAL A 379 -7.79 8.06 4.98
N LYS A 380 -6.63 8.61 5.37
CA LYS A 380 -6.40 9.11 6.74
C LYS A 380 -7.39 10.24 7.10
N ALA A 381 -7.66 11.17 6.20
CA ALA A 381 -8.64 12.23 6.43
C ALA A 381 -10.06 11.66 6.59
N GLU A 382 -10.39 10.62 5.84
CA GLU A 382 -11.68 9.93 5.91
C GLU A 382 -11.85 9.20 7.25
N PHE A 383 -10.78 8.57 7.77
CA PHE A 383 -10.77 7.98 9.12
C PHE A 383 -10.96 9.00 10.24
N VAL A 384 -10.37 10.21 10.12
CA VAL A 384 -10.62 11.30 11.09
C VAL A 384 -12.09 11.71 11.08
N THR A 385 -12.68 11.82 9.89
CA THR A 385 -14.10 12.16 9.72
C THR A 385 -15.01 11.09 10.32
N PHE A 386 -14.69 9.81 10.08
CA PHE A 386 -15.40 8.67 10.66
C PHE A 386 -15.28 8.63 12.19
N GLY A 387 -14.11 8.91 12.75
CA GLY A 387 -13.91 9.07 14.20
C GLY A 387 -14.84 10.13 14.81
N GLY A 388 -14.99 11.27 14.13
CA GLY A 388 -15.93 12.32 14.55
C GLY A 388 -17.41 11.90 14.52
N ILE A 389 -17.79 10.98 13.62
CA ILE A 389 -19.15 10.42 13.59
C ILE A 389 -19.36 9.44 14.75
N LEU A 390 -18.36 8.61 15.07
CA LEU A 390 -18.40 7.71 16.22
C LEU A 390 -18.53 8.47 17.54
N ASP A 391 -17.76 9.55 17.72
CA ASP A 391 -17.85 10.41 18.92
C ASP A 391 -19.25 11.03 19.08
N LYS A 392 -19.85 11.51 17.99
CA LYS A 392 -21.23 12.03 18.01
C LYS A 392 -22.23 10.94 18.36
N THR A 393 -22.02 9.73 17.87
CA THR A 393 -22.89 8.57 18.15
C THR A 393 -22.78 8.16 19.61
N GLN A 394 -21.57 8.13 20.17
CA GLN A 394 -21.34 7.88 21.59
C GLN A 394 -22.06 8.91 22.46
N LYS A 395 -21.96 10.21 22.14
CA LYS A 395 -22.69 11.26 22.87
C LYS A 395 -24.20 11.04 22.87
N LYS A 396 -24.79 10.71 21.71
CA LYS A 396 -26.24 10.44 21.61
C LYS A 396 -26.66 9.20 22.40
N LEU A 397 -25.86 8.15 22.42
CA LEU A 397 -26.13 6.96 23.24
C LEU A 397 -26.05 7.30 24.74
N GLN A 398 -25.10 8.14 25.15
CA GLN A 398 -25.00 8.61 26.53
C GLN A 398 -26.22 9.45 26.95
N GLU A 399 -26.67 10.35 26.07
CA GLU A 399 -27.89 11.13 26.30
C GLU A 399 -29.12 10.23 26.42
N ALA A 400 -29.27 9.24 25.52
CA ALA A 400 -30.35 8.25 25.61
C ALA A 400 -30.31 7.46 26.93
N SER A 401 -29.11 7.06 27.40
CA SER A 401 -28.93 6.41 28.70
C SER A 401 -29.42 7.29 29.85
N ASN A 402 -29.07 8.58 29.85
CA ASN A 402 -29.49 9.51 30.90
C ASN A 402 -31.02 9.68 30.95
N VAL A 403 -31.68 9.70 29.79
CA VAL A 403 -33.15 9.78 29.69
C VAL A 403 -33.81 8.52 30.27
N ILE A 404 -33.24 7.34 29.99
CA ILE A 404 -33.72 6.07 30.57
C ILE A 404 -33.59 6.08 32.10
N ASP A 405 -32.47 6.58 32.64
CA ASP A 405 -32.26 6.67 34.09
C ASP A 405 -33.24 7.64 34.77
N GLU A 406 -33.58 8.74 34.11
CA GLU A 406 -34.59 9.68 34.61
C GLU A 406 -36.00 9.06 34.61
N ALA A 407 -36.37 8.37 33.52
CA ALA A 407 -37.63 7.63 33.44
C ALA A 407 -37.73 6.57 34.54
N GLY A 408 -36.64 5.83 34.81
CA GLY A 408 -36.56 4.85 35.89
C GLY A 408 -36.68 5.47 37.30
N ARG A 409 -36.16 6.68 37.52
CA ARG A 409 -36.37 7.42 38.79
C ARG A 409 -37.82 7.85 38.96
N ARG A 410 -38.43 8.36 37.89
CA ARG A 410 -39.82 8.83 37.90
C ARG A 410 -40.82 7.68 38.10
N SER A 411 -40.57 6.53 37.46
CA SER A 411 -41.35 5.29 37.66
C SER A 411 -41.32 4.84 39.13
N ARG A 412 -40.14 4.78 39.74
CA ARG A 412 -39.99 4.43 41.18
C ARG A 412 -40.68 5.42 42.12
N ALA A 413 -40.70 6.70 41.78
CA ALA A 413 -41.42 7.71 42.55
C ALA A 413 -42.95 7.56 42.42
N ILE A 414 -43.44 7.19 41.24
CA ILE A 414 -44.85 6.87 40.99
C ILE A 414 -45.27 5.61 41.75
N GLU A 415 -44.46 4.55 41.74
CA GLU A 415 -44.70 3.34 42.53
C GLU A 415 -44.81 3.63 44.03
N ARG A 416 -43.91 4.47 44.59
CA ARG A 416 -44.00 4.87 46.00
C ARG A 416 -45.30 5.60 46.32
N LYS A 417 -45.69 6.58 45.49
CA LYS A 417 -46.95 7.31 45.68
C LYS A 417 -48.18 6.42 45.54
N LEU A 418 -48.17 5.46 44.61
CA LEU A 418 -49.26 4.49 44.46
C LEU A 418 -49.37 3.55 45.66
N ARG A 419 -48.24 3.14 46.23
CA ARG A 419 -48.18 2.33 47.43
C ARG A 419 -48.69 3.09 48.67
N ASP A 420 -48.32 4.36 48.82
CA ASP A 420 -48.82 5.22 49.92
C ASP A 420 -50.34 5.45 49.83
N VAL A 421 -50.92 5.43 48.62
CA VAL A 421 -52.37 5.56 48.40
C VAL A 421 -53.13 4.26 48.70
N GLN A 422 -52.49 3.10 48.56
CA GLN A 422 -53.08 1.80 48.92
C GLN A 422 -53.07 1.51 50.44
N GLU A 423 -52.31 2.26 51.23
CA GLU A 423 -52.23 2.11 52.70
C GLU A 423 -53.16 3.08 53.48
N LEU A 424 -54.00 3.88 52.81
CA LEU A 424 -54.98 4.75 53.49
C LEU A 424 -56.19 3.94 54.02
N PRO A 425 -56.51 4.00 55.34
CA PRO A 425 -57.69 3.36 55.90
C PRO A 425 -58.97 3.95 55.33
N ALA A 426 -59.94 3.09 55.01
CA ALA A 426 -61.26 3.45 54.51
C ALA A 426 -62.13 4.14 55.58
N GLU A 427 -61.80 5.36 55.97
CA GLU A 427 -62.66 6.19 56.82
C GLU A 427 -62.31 7.68 56.65
N GLN A 428 -62.86 8.31 55.60
CA GLN A 428 -63.19 9.75 55.52
C GLN A 428 -63.69 10.06 54.11
N GLY A 429 -64.95 9.73 53.87
CA GLY A 429 -65.66 10.03 52.64
C GLY A 429 -67.11 10.42 52.93
N LEU A 430 -67.33 11.32 53.89
CA LEU A 430 -68.61 11.99 54.08
C LEU A 430 -68.39 13.35 54.73
N LEU A 431 -69.10 14.34 54.16
CA LEU A 431 -69.13 15.78 54.50
C LEU A 431 -67.90 16.52 53.95
N ASP A 432 -67.99 17.55 53.12
CA ASP A 432 -68.93 18.66 53.14
C ASP A 432 -68.76 19.44 51.80
N ASN A 433 -69.83 19.81 51.10
CA ASN A 433 -69.74 20.93 50.17
C ASN A 433 -71.08 21.66 50.07
N LYS A 434 -71.25 22.61 50.98
CA LYS A 434 -72.21 23.70 50.91
C LYS A 434 -71.78 24.71 49.83
N ALA A 435 -72.76 25.08 49.01
CA ALA A 435 -73.05 26.41 48.47
C ALA A 435 -71.90 27.41 48.25
N TYR A 436 -71.77 27.90 47.01
CA TYR A 436 -71.73 29.34 46.72
C TYR A 436 -72.24 29.61 45.30
N ASP A 437 -73.13 30.60 45.21
CA ASP A 437 -73.57 31.32 43.99
C ASP A 437 -72.40 31.95 43.22
#